data_AF-A0A533YNT4-F1
#
_entry.id   AF-A0A533YNT4-F1
#
_cell.length_a   1.000
_cell.length_b   1.000
_cell.length_c   1.000
_cell.angle_alpha   90.00
_cell.angle_beta   90.00
_cell.angle_gamma   90.00
#
_symmetry.space_group_name_H-M   'P 1'
#
loop_
_entity.id
_entity.type
_entity.pdbx_description
1 polymer ?
#
loop_
_entity_poly.entity_id
_entity_poly.type
_entity_poly.pdbx_seq_one_letter_code
_entity_poly.pdbx_strand_id
1 'polypeptide(L)'
;MLRLVSLAVACTLWVTSVAGEPSRPLVGHIMALLAVFEEADVLPPEASPEANALIHALIQTQAALTKSTNPSTRGWFAEALRRSEAPGAEPDPLEGLTSRALEAIVTYAETHPPTARPDVMAGFQEFNVSPADLDLMARVYRQARDRFRSTGRSIHRIYEARRRAMPLR
;
A
#
# COMPACT_ATOMS: atom_id res chain seq x y z
N MET A 1 3.08 -32.98 -0.68
CA MET A 1 3.39 -32.13 0.48
C MET A 1 4.88 -31.80 0.48
N LEU A 2 5.27 -30.69 -0.14
CA LEU A 2 6.54 -29.99 0.14
C LEU A 2 6.57 -28.67 -0.66
N ARG A 3 6.03 -27.60 -0.09
CA ARG A 3 6.31 -26.20 -0.48
C ARG A 3 6.31 -25.36 0.79
N LEU A 4 7.33 -25.59 1.58
CA LEU A 4 7.72 -24.76 2.71
C LEU A 4 9.21 -24.52 2.52
N VAL A 5 9.63 -23.28 2.76
CA VAL A 5 11.01 -22.76 2.67
C VAL A 5 11.38 -22.26 1.27
N SER A 6 11.35 -20.92 1.09
CA SER A 6 12.49 -20.16 0.51
C SER A 6 12.28 -18.64 0.33
N LEU A 7 11.17 -18.02 0.77
CA LEU A 7 11.04 -16.54 0.61
C LEU A 7 11.62 -15.70 1.77
N ALA A 8 12.19 -16.33 2.81
CA ALA A 8 12.68 -15.62 4.00
C ALA A 8 14.14 -15.13 3.90
N VAL A 9 14.86 -15.33 2.79
CA VAL A 9 16.33 -15.12 2.75
C VAL A 9 16.81 -14.07 1.74
N ALA A 10 15.98 -13.57 0.82
CA ALA A 10 16.46 -12.70 -0.27
C ALA A 10 16.32 -11.18 -0.03
N CYS A 11 15.89 -10.71 1.14
CA CYS A 11 15.74 -9.26 1.42
C CYS A 11 16.88 -8.63 2.26
N THR A 12 17.98 -9.35 2.52
CA THR A 12 19.01 -8.91 3.49
C THR A 12 20.15 -8.05 2.92
N LEU A 13 20.10 -7.57 1.67
CA LEU A 13 21.29 -6.92 1.08
C LEU A 13 21.17 -5.47 0.62
N TRP A 14 20.03 -4.78 0.73
CA TRP A 14 19.93 -3.39 0.27
C TRP A 14 19.16 -2.49 1.24
N VAL A 15 19.73 -2.19 2.42
CA VAL A 15 19.46 -0.94 3.15
C VAL A 15 20.71 -0.55 3.95
N THR A 16 21.58 0.28 3.37
CA THR A 16 22.44 1.16 4.15
C THR A 16 21.64 2.43 4.44
N SER A 17 20.95 2.50 5.58
CA SER A 17 20.34 3.75 6.05
C SER A 17 21.09 4.29 7.26
N VAL A 18 21.69 5.45 7.04
CA VAL A 18 22.24 6.34 8.05
C VAL A 18 21.17 6.72 9.09
N ALA A 19 21.59 6.69 10.36
CA ALA A 19 20.98 7.17 11.61
C ALA A 19 19.59 7.85 11.59
N GLY A 20 18.67 7.30 12.40
CA GLY A 20 17.49 7.95 12.99
C GLY A 20 16.16 7.27 12.64
N GLU A 21 15.62 6.43 13.53
CA GLU A 21 14.45 5.57 13.28
C GLU A 21 13.09 6.27 13.37
N PRO A 22 12.36 6.30 12.24
CA PRO A 22 10.93 5.99 12.20
C PRO A 22 10.53 5.03 11.04
N SER A 23 11.49 4.39 10.36
CA SER A 23 11.26 3.65 9.09
C SER A 23 10.80 2.20 9.25
N ARG A 24 10.98 1.56 10.41
CA ARG A 24 10.63 0.13 10.62
C ARG A 24 9.12 -0.17 10.58
N PRO A 25 8.24 0.62 11.22
CA PRO A 25 6.79 0.36 11.17
C PRO A 25 6.26 0.37 9.73
N LEU A 26 6.71 1.33 8.93
CA LEU A 26 6.31 1.57 7.54
C LEU A 26 6.65 0.39 6.61
N VAL A 27 7.81 -0.23 6.73
CA VAL A 27 8.15 -1.43 5.94
C VAL A 27 7.16 -2.56 6.20
N GLY A 28 6.75 -2.73 7.46
CA GLY A 28 5.81 -3.78 7.84
C GLY A 28 4.41 -3.63 7.21
N HIS A 29 3.97 -2.40 6.91
CA HIS A 29 2.70 -2.16 6.22
C HIS A 29 2.75 -2.69 4.78
N ILE A 30 3.83 -2.40 4.06
CA ILE A 30 4.04 -2.89 2.69
C ILE A 30 4.11 -4.43 2.67
N MET A 31 4.91 -5.01 3.57
CA MET A 31 5.03 -6.47 3.65
C MET A 31 3.68 -7.14 3.91
N ALA A 32 2.84 -6.57 4.79
CA ALA A 32 1.54 -7.15 5.07
C ALA A 32 0.56 -7.01 3.90
N LEU A 33 0.59 -5.90 3.18
CA LEU A 33 -0.19 -5.76 1.94
C LEU A 33 0.23 -6.79 0.89
N LEU A 34 1.54 -6.98 0.67
CA LEU A 34 2.05 -7.99 -0.24
C LEU A 34 1.62 -9.40 0.18
N ALA A 35 1.70 -9.74 1.48
CA ALA A 35 1.23 -11.03 1.99
C ALA A 35 -0.29 -11.23 1.83
N VAL A 36 -1.08 -10.15 1.91
CA VAL A 36 -2.53 -10.17 1.64
C VAL A 36 -2.80 -10.44 0.16
N PHE A 37 -2.05 -9.80 -0.75
CA PHE A 37 -2.19 -9.99 -2.19
C PHE A 37 -1.72 -11.38 -2.63
N GLU A 38 -0.66 -11.91 -2.02
CA GLU A 38 -0.20 -13.28 -2.20
C GLU A 38 -1.29 -14.28 -1.79
N GLU A 39 -1.90 -14.07 -0.62
CA GLU A 39 -2.97 -14.95 -0.14
C GLU A 39 -4.24 -14.89 -1.00
N ALA A 40 -4.49 -13.77 -1.67
CA ALA A 40 -5.56 -13.64 -2.64
C ALA A 40 -5.22 -14.24 -4.01
N ASP A 41 -3.97 -14.65 -4.25
CA ASP A 41 -3.47 -15.12 -5.55
C ASP A 41 -3.63 -14.06 -6.66
N VAL A 42 -3.32 -12.80 -6.34
CA VAL A 42 -3.44 -11.66 -7.27
C VAL A 42 -2.13 -10.91 -7.51
N LEU A 43 -1.02 -11.40 -6.94
CA LEU A 43 0.29 -10.83 -7.24
C LEU A 43 0.65 -11.12 -8.69
N PRO A 44 1.27 -10.16 -9.41
CA PRO A 44 1.92 -10.45 -10.67
C PRO A 44 2.99 -11.53 -10.49
N PRO A 45 3.36 -12.27 -11.56
CA PRO A 45 4.42 -13.27 -11.49
C PRO A 45 5.71 -12.68 -10.90
N GLU A 46 6.35 -13.38 -9.97
CA GLU A 46 7.46 -12.86 -9.14
C GLU A 46 8.62 -12.27 -9.96
N ALA A 47 8.98 -12.90 -11.08
CA ALA A 47 10.07 -12.44 -11.96
C ALA A 47 9.63 -11.39 -13.00
N SER A 48 8.39 -10.91 -12.95
CA SER A 48 7.87 -9.95 -13.92
C SER A 48 8.23 -8.50 -13.57
N PRO A 49 8.41 -7.63 -14.57
CA PRO A 49 8.55 -6.19 -14.33
C PRO A 49 7.38 -5.58 -13.54
N GLU A 50 6.17 -6.14 -13.70
CA GLU A 50 4.96 -5.68 -13.01
C GLU A 50 5.00 -5.97 -11.50
N ALA A 51 5.60 -7.08 -11.06
CA ALA A 51 5.80 -7.35 -9.63
C ALA A 51 6.71 -6.29 -8.99
N ASN A 52 7.81 -5.93 -9.66
CA ASN A 52 8.69 -4.86 -9.20
C ASN A 52 7.98 -3.50 -9.19
N ALA A 53 7.19 -3.20 -10.22
CA ALA A 53 6.39 -1.98 -10.29
C ALA A 53 5.38 -1.89 -9.14
N LEU A 54 4.71 -2.98 -8.77
CA LEU A 54 3.77 -3.00 -7.65
C LEU A 54 4.47 -2.69 -6.32
N ILE A 55 5.62 -3.31 -6.06
CA ILE A 55 6.40 -3.06 -4.84
C ILE A 55 6.82 -1.59 -4.78
N HIS A 56 7.32 -1.04 -5.88
CA HIS A 56 7.69 0.37 -5.98
C HIS A 56 6.48 1.29 -5.75
N ALA A 57 5.36 1.02 -6.41
CA ALA A 57 4.13 1.80 -6.27
C ALA A 57 3.67 1.89 -4.80
N LEU A 58 3.68 0.76 -4.09
CA LEU A 58 3.30 0.70 -2.67
C LEU A 58 4.27 1.47 -1.77
N ILE A 59 5.58 1.29 -1.96
CA ILE A 59 6.61 1.96 -1.16
C ILE A 59 6.55 3.48 -1.38
N GLN A 60 6.49 3.92 -2.63
CA GLN A 60 6.49 5.34 -2.98
C GLN A 60 5.19 6.03 -2.58
N THR A 61 4.05 5.35 -2.72
CA THR A 61 2.76 5.89 -2.25
C THR A 61 2.74 6.02 -0.73
N GLN A 62 3.30 5.07 0.01
CA GLN A 62 3.46 5.22 1.45
C GLN A 62 4.36 6.40 1.80
N ALA A 63 5.45 6.60 1.07
CA ALA A 63 6.33 7.75 1.27
C ALA A 63 5.59 9.08 0.98
N ALA A 64 4.84 9.16 -0.12
CA ALA A 64 4.03 10.32 -0.45
C ALA A 64 2.97 10.61 0.64
N LEU A 65 2.26 9.58 1.10
CA LEU A 65 1.26 9.67 2.15
C LEU A 65 1.83 10.21 3.46
N THR A 66 3.02 9.74 3.85
CA THR A 66 3.61 10.02 5.18
C THR A 66 4.54 11.23 5.19
N LYS A 67 5.10 11.63 4.05
CA LYS A 67 6.19 12.63 3.97
C LYS A 67 5.95 13.78 3.01
N SER A 68 4.90 13.76 2.18
CA SER A 68 4.69 14.85 1.23
C SER A 68 4.49 16.18 1.96
N THR A 69 5.17 17.22 1.47
CA THR A 69 5.00 18.60 1.93
C THR A 69 4.12 19.40 0.98
N ASN A 70 3.77 18.86 -0.19
CA ASN A 70 2.88 19.48 -1.15
C ASN A 70 1.46 19.60 -0.57
N PRO A 71 0.91 20.83 -0.40
CA PRO A 71 -0.37 21.03 0.27
C PRO A 71 -1.55 20.42 -0.48
N SER A 72 -1.52 20.43 -1.82
CA SER A 72 -2.58 19.84 -2.64
C SER A 72 -2.61 18.33 -2.51
N THR A 73 -1.44 17.67 -2.54
CA THR A 73 -1.33 16.22 -2.35
C THR A 73 -1.71 15.79 -0.95
N ARG A 74 -1.27 16.52 0.09
CA ARG A 74 -1.69 16.28 1.47
C ARG A 74 -3.20 16.43 1.64
N GLY A 75 -3.78 17.48 1.07
CA GLY A 75 -5.22 17.71 1.09
C GLY A 75 -6.01 16.61 0.38
N TRP A 76 -5.48 16.11 -0.74
CA TRP A 76 -6.08 14.99 -1.46
C TRP A 76 -6.07 13.70 -0.64
N PHE A 77 -4.93 13.35 0.00
CA PHE A 77 -4.87 12.19 0.90
C PHE A 77 -5.80 12.33 2.10
N ALA A 78 -5.82 13.50 2.73
CA ALA A 78 -6.73 13.77 3.85
C ALA A 78 -8.19 13.57 3.44
N GLU A 79 -8.61 14.06 2.27
CA GLU A 79 -9.97 13.84 1.77
C GLU A 79 -10.28 12.37 1.52
N ALA A 80 -9.35 11.64 0.92
CA ALA A 80 -9.50 10.20 0.68
C ALA A 80 -9.75 9.44 1.98
N LEU A 81 -8.96 9.71 3.02
CA LEU A 81 -9.04 9.03 4.30
C LEU A 81 -10.29 9.43 5.09
N ARG A 82 -10.67 10.71 5.09
CA ARG A 82 -11.94 11.17 5.71
C ARG A 82 -13.16 10.51 5.06
N ARG A 83 -13.22 10.41 3.73
CA ARG A 83 -14.39 9.79 3.07
C ARG A 83 -14.47 8.26 3.21
N SER A 84 -13.45 7.63 3.78
CA SER A 84 -13.44 6.19 4.04
C SER A 84 -14.22 5.78 5.30
N GLU A 85 -14.86 6.73 6.00
CA GLU A 85 -15.65 6.57 7.23
C GLU A 85 -16.65 5.40 7.20
N ALA A 86 -16.15 4.20 7.48
CA ALA A 86 -16.88 3.19 8.23
C ALA A 86 -16.78 3.57 9.72
N PRO A 87 -17.82 3.32 10.56
CA PRO A 87 -17.74 3.62 11.98
C PRO A 87 -16.61 2.82 12.64
N GLY A 88 -15.54 3.49 13.12
CA GLY A 88 -14.50 2.80 13.91
C GLY A 88 -13.11 3.43 14.03
N ALA A 89 -12.70 4.33 13.14
CA ALA A 89 -11.56 5.27 13.27
C ALA A 89 -11.18 5.81 11.87
N GLU A 90 -10.89 7.11 11.76
CA GLU A 90 -10.22 7.66 10.58
C GLU A 90 -8.83 7.02 10.45
N PRO A 91 -8.39 6.56 9.26
CA PRO A 91 -7.01 6.13 9.08
C PRO A 91 -6.07 7.33 9.27
N ASP A 92 -5.15 7.27 10.24
CA ASP A 92 -4.13 8.29 10.46
C ASP A 92 -3.06 8.17 9.36
N PRO A 93 -2.78 9.23 8.56
CA PRO A 93 -1.71 9.23 7.57
C PRO A 93 -0.35 8.79 8.14
N LEU A 94 -0.08 9.04 9.44
CA LEU A 94 1.16 8.67 10.13
C LEU A 94 1.28 7.16 10.39
N GLU A 95 0.17 6.41 10.38
CA GLU A 95 0.19 4.94 10.45
C GLU A 95 0.70 4.30 9.15
N GLY A 96 0.86 5.09 8.08
CA GLY A 96 1.33 4.62 6.79
C GLY A 96 0.26 3.90 5.99
N LEU A 97 0.70 3.12 5.00
CA LEU A 97 -0.19 2.53 4.00
C LEU A 97 -0.83 1.24 4.53
N THR A 98 -1.79 1.38 5.44
CA THR A 98 -2.61 0.24 5.91
C THR A 98 -3.56 -0.27 4.83
N SER A 99 -4.18 -1.44 5.03
CA SER A 99 -5.22 -1.92 4.10
C SER A 99 -6.42 -0.97 4.00
N ARG A 100 -6.75 -0.24 5.07
CA ARG A 100 -7.82 0.77 5.07
C ARG A 100 -7.38 2.05 4.36
N ALA A 101 -6.16 2.51 4.62
CA ALA A 101 -5.61 3.67 3.91
C ALA A 101 -5.50 3.40 2.40
N LEU A 102 -5.02 2.22 2.00
CA LEU A 102 -4.98 1.84 0.60
C LEU A 102 -6.38 1.77 -0.01
N GLU A 103 -7.36 1.17 0.67
CA GLU A 103 -8.75 1.16 0.20
C GLU A 103 -9.30 2.57 -0.02
N ALA A 104 -9.11 3.44 0.97
CA ALA A 104 -9.55 4.82 0.94
C ALA A 104 -8.97 5.56 -0.27
N ILE A 105 -7.65 5.46 -0.46
CA ILE A 105 -6.92 6.07 -1.57
C ILE A 105 -7.45 5.58 -2.92
N VAL A 106 -7.50 4.26 -3.13
CA VAL A 106 -7.88 3.72 -4.44
C VAL A 106 -9.37 3.94 -4.75
N THR A 107 -10.24 3.90 -3.74
CA THR A 107 -11.67 4.17 -3.89
C THR A 107 -11.93 5.65 -4.18
N TYR A 108 -11.23 6.54 -3.46
CA TYR A 108 -11.36 7.98 -3.69
C TYR A 108 -10.88 8.39 -5.09
N ALA A 109 -9.77 7.79 -5.55
CA ALA A 109 -9.23 8.01 -6.89
C ALA A 109 -10.18 7.64 -8.04
N GLU A 110 -11.16 6.74 -7.82
CA GLU A 110 -12.15 6.39 -8.85
C GLU A 110 -13.06 7.56 -9.21
N THR A 111 -13.32 8.47 -8.27
CA THR A 111 -14.20 9.64 -8.47
C THR A 111 -13.44 10.96 -8.46
N HIS A 112 -12.25 10.99 -7.86
CA HIS A 112 -11.40 12.17 -7.73
C HIS A 112 -9.97 11.84 -8.18
N PRO A 113 -9.75 11.46 -9.45
CA PRO A 113 -8.47 10.97 -9.91
C PRO A 113 -7.38 12.04 -9.74
N PRO A 114 -6.22 11.73 -9.12
CA PRO A 114 -5.09 12.65 -9.00
C PRO A 114 -4.64 13.22 -10.34
N THR A 115 -4.78 12.44 -11.42
CA THR A 115 -4.41 12.81 -12.79
C THR A 115 -5.23 13.96 -13.37
N ALA A 116 -6.44 14.22 -12.86
CA ALA A 116 -7.25 15.37 -13.24
C ALA A 116 -6.82 16.67 -12.52
N ARG A 117 -5.87 16.58 -11.59
CA ARG A 117 -5.38 17.67 -10.74
C ARG A 117 -3.85 17.76 -10.84
N PRO A 118 -3.31 18.57 -11.78
CA PRO A 118 -1.86 18.66 -12.00
C PRO A 118 -1.06 19.01 -10.73
N ASP A 119 -1.63 19.84 -9.87
CA ASP A 119 -1.04 20.25 -8.58
C ASP A 119 -0.96 19.09 -7.56
N VAL A 120 -1.98 18.23 -7.53
CA VAL A 120 -1.97 17.01 -6.72
C VAL A 120 -0.97 16.00 -7.30
N MET A 121 -0.99 15.81 -8.62
CA MET A 121 -0.11 14.87 -9.30
C MET A 121 1.37 15.25 -9.15
N ALA A 122 1.70 16.55 -9.12
CA ALA A 122 3.05 17.03 -8.89
C ALA A 122 3.64 16.49 -7.57
N GLY A 123 2.88 16.54 -6.47
CA GLY A 123 3.36 16.02 -5.19
C GLY A 123 3.38 14.48 -5.09
N PHE A 124 2.64 13.75 -5.95
CA PHE A 124 2.84 12.31 -6.12
C PHE A 124 4.14 12.02 -6.91
N GLN A 125 4.42 12.82 -7.94
CA GLN A 125 5.62 12.68 -8.78
C GLN A 125 6.92 13.03 -8.05
N GLU A 126 6.88 13.92 -7.04
CA GLU A 126 8.01 14.15 -6.12
C GLU A 126 8.50 12.86 -5.43
N PHE A 127 7.61 11.87 -5.28
CA PHE A 127 7.91 10.55 -4.72
C PHE A 127 8.02 9.46 -5.80
N ASN A 128 8.09 9.83 -7.07
CA ASN A 128 8.12 8.89 -8.20
C ASN A 128 6.86 8.02 -8.33
N VAL A 129 5.70 8.51 -7.87
CA VAL A 129 4.42 7.83 -8.11
C VAL A 129 3.84 8.33 -9.43
N SER A 130 3.68 7.42 -10.38
CA SER A 130 3.08 7.68 -11.69
C SER A 130 1.58 7.33 -11.72
N PRO A 131 0.83 7.79 -12.74
CA PRO A 131 -0.54 7.32 -12.97
C PRO A 131 -0.66 5.80 -13.09
N ALA A 132 0.31 5.16 -13.76
CA ALA A 132 0.32 3.71 -13.94
C ALA A 132 0.50 2.96 -12.61
N ASP A 133 1.25 3.53 -11.67
CA ASP A 133 1.42 2.98 -10.32
C ASP A 133 0.11 3.00 -9.55
N LEU A 134 -0.65 4.10 -9.65
CA LEU A 134 -1.97 4.23 -9.03
C LEU A 134 -2.96 3.21 -9.61
N ASP A 135 -2.98 3.05 -10.94
CA ASP A 135 -3.83 2.08 -11.63
C ASP A 135 -3.48 0.63 -11.28
N LEU A 136 -2.18 0.32 -11.17
CA LEU A 136 -1.67 -0.98 -10.76
C LEU A 136 -2.10 -1.33 -9.34
N MET A 137 -1.88 -0.43 -8.37
CA MET A 137 -2.31 -0.65 -6.99
C MET A 137 -3.83 -0.83 -6.89
N ALA A 138 -4.61 0.02 -7.58
CA ALA A 138 -6.07 -0.05 -7.55
C ALA A 138 -6.58 -1.38 -8.12
N ARG A 139 -5.99 -1.85 -9.24
CA ARG A 139 -6.33 -3.13 -9.85
C ARG A 139 -6.06 -4.30 -8.90
N VAL A 140 -4.85 -4.39 -8.37
CA VAL A 140 -4.43 -5.49 -7.47
C VAL A 140 -5.28 -5.49 -6.19
N TYR A 141 -5.50 -4.31 -5.61
CA TYR A 141 -6.34 -4.17 -4.41
C TYR A 141 -7.78 -4.66 -4.66
N ARG A 142 -8.42 -4.22 -5.74
CA ARG A 142 -9.80 -4.64 -6.06
C ARG A 142 -9.90 -6.14 -6.29
N GLN A 143 -8.96 -6.73 -7.04
CA GLN A 143 -8.92 -8.18 -7.26
C GLN A 143 -8.80 -8.93 -5.94
N ALA A 144 -7.90 -8.52 -5.03
CA ALA A 144 -7.78 -9.13 -3.71
C ALA A 144 -9.07 -9.01 -2.89
N ARG A 145 -9.66 -7.81 -2.85
CA ARG A 145 -10.90 -7.54 -2.13
C ARG A 145 -12.04 -8.41 -2.65
N ASP A 146 -12.21 -8.49 -3.96
CA ASP A 146 -13.26 -9.30 -4.59
C ASP A 146 -13.08 -10.79 -4.34
N ARG A 147 -11.83 -11.28 -4.41
CA ARG A 147 -11.50 -12.67 -4.08
C ARG A 147 -11.88 -13.01 -2.65
N PHE A 148 -11.50 -12.19 -1.68
CA PHE A 148 -11.85 -12.45 -0.28
C PHE A 148 -13.36 -12.31 -0.02
N ARG A 149 -14.00 -11.29 -0.59
CA ARG A 149 -15.45 -11.09 -0.49
C ARG A 149 -16.24 -12.29 -1.01
N SER A 150 -15.82 -12.89 -2.13
CA SER A 150 -16.45 -14.09 -2.70
C SER A 150 -16.43 -15.31 -1.75
N THR A 151 -15.55 -15.30 -0.75
CA THR A 151 -15.40 -16.35 0.27
C THR A 151 -15.86 -15.91 1.66
N GLY A 152 -16.54 -14.77 1.77
CA GLY A 152 -17.02 -14.22 3.05
C GLY A 152 -15.90 -13.70 3.96
N ARG A 153 -14.71 -13.44 3.41
CA ARG A 153 -13.53 -13.00 4.17
C ARG A 153 -13.32 -11.49 4.00
N SER A 154 -12.82 -10.83 5.05
CA SER A 154 -12.51 -9.39 5.03
C SER A 154 -11.02 -9.17 4.78
N ILE A 155 -10.68 -8.41 3.74
CA ILE A 155 -9.30 -8.04 3.41
C ILE A 155 -8.61 -7.35 4.59
N HIS A 156 -9.32 -6.49 5.34
CA HIS A 156 -8.75 -5.81 6.51
C HIS A 156 -8.45 -6.79 7.66
N ARG A 157 -9.36 -7.75 7.95
CA ARG A 157 -9.08 -8.75 9.00
C ARG A 157 -7.86 -9.60 8.67
N ILE A 158 -7.68 -9.95 7.40
CA ILE A 158 -6.51 -10.70 6.93
C ILE A 158 -5.26 -9.84 7.08
N TYR A 159 -5.31 -8.58 6.62
CA TYR A 159 -4.23 -7.62 6.80
C TYR A 159 -3.82 -7.46 8.28
N GLU A 160 -4.78 -7.29 9.21
CA GLU A 160 -4.48 -7.18 10.65
C GLU A 160 -3.84 -8.46 11.20
N ALA A 161 -4.23 -9.64 10.71
CA ALA A 161 -3.60 -10.89 11.09
C ALA A 161 -2.16 -10.96 10.56
N ARG A 162 -1.92 -10.56 9.31
CA ARG A 162 -0.58 -10.50 8.71
C ARG A 162 0.33 -9.50 9.44
N ARG A 163 -0.16 -8.30 9.77
CA ARG A 163 0.61 -7.31 10.53
C ARG A 163 1.01 -7.83 11.91
N ARG A 164 0.08 -8.44 12.66
CA ARG A 164 0.36 -9.01 13.99
C ARG A 164 1.36 -10.17 13.96
N ALA A 165 1.39 -10.93 12.88
CA ALA A 165 2.32 -12.06 12.73
C ALA A 165 3.74 -11.61 12.32
N MET A 166 3.94 -10.35 11.92
CA MET A 166 5.25 -9.84 11.55
C MET A 166 6.08 -9.48 12.78
N PRO A 167 7.38 -9.82 12.81
CA PRO A 167 8.24 -9.46 13.92
C PRO A 167 8.38 -7.93 13.99
N LEU A 168 7.84 -7.34 15.05
CA LEU A 168 8.18 -5.98 15.49
C LEU A 168 9.53 -6.08 16.19
N ARG A 169 10.63 -6.09 15.43
CA ARG A 169 11.98 -6.04 16.00
C ARG A 169 12.70 -4.79 15.53
#